data_AF-A0A1Z9M9Z7-F1
#
_entry.id   AF-A0A1Z9M9Z7-F1
#
_cell.length_a   1.000
_cell.length_b   1.000
_cell.length_c   1.000
_cell.angle_alpha   90.00
_cell.angle_beta   90.00
_cell.angle_gamma   90.00
#
_symmetry.space_group_name_H-M   'P 1'
#
loop_
_entity.id
_entity.type
_entity.pdbx_description
1 polymer ?
#
loop_
_entity_poly.entity_id
_entity_poly.type
_entity_poly.pdbx_seq_one_letter_code
_entity_poly.pdbx_strand_id
1 'polypeptide(L)'
;MNTNLKNTLMAISELKSEDIVSVINAVRNRQKELNTIAGAAARMMFTVGAKVRVNGSRETFLGTIEKINRTRCIVKKESTGQSYRVPMSMLKEVA
;
A
#
# COMPACT_ATOMS: atom_id res chain seq x y z
N MET A 1 -11.27 9.56 -29.06
CA MET A 1 -11.51 8.37 -28.21
C MET A 1 -10.36 7.40 -28.43
N ASN A 2 -9.66 6.97 -27.38
CA ASN A 2 -8.45 6.14 -27.49
C ASN A 2 -8.78 4.80 -28.15
N THR A 3 -8.11 4.43 -29.25
CA THR A 3 -8.40 3.25 -30.08
C THR A 3 -8.39 1.96 -29.27
N ASN A 4 -7.50 1.88 -28.28
CA ASN A 4 -7.42 0.76 -27.33
C ASN A 4 -8.69 0.62 -26.50
N LEU A 5 -9.26 1.74 -26.04
CA LEU A 5 -10.47 1.78 -25.21
C LEU A 5 -11.70 1.30 -25.99
N LYS A 6 -11.76 1.62 -27.29
CA LYS A 6 -12.84 1.21 -28.18
C LYS A 6 -12.81 -0.31 -28.42
N ASN A 7 -11.64 -0.89 -28.61
CA ASN A 7 -11.46 -2.33 -28.78
C ASN A 7 -11.78 -3.09 -27.48
N THR A 8 -11.43 -2.53 -26.31
CA THR A 8 -11.78 -3.15 -25.02
C THR A 8 -13.29 -3.14 -24.80
N LEU A 9 -13.99 -2.06 -25.14
CA LEU A 9 -15.43 -1.96 -25.01
C LEU A 9 -16.18 -2.95 -25.91
N MET A 10 -15.70 -3.15 -27.15
CA MET A 10 -16.25 -4.18 -28.05
C MET A 10 -16.07 -5.59 -27.48
N ALA A 11 -14.89 -5.93 -27.00
CA ALA A 11 -14.65 -7.23 -26.37
C ALA A 11 -15.49 -7.45 -25.10
N ILE A 12 -15.71 -6.41 -24.30
CA ILE A 12 -16.58 -6.48 -23.11
C ILE A 12 -18.05 -6.66 -23.49
N SER A 13 -18.49 -6.09 -24.61
CA SER A 13 -19.88 -6.19 -25.07
C SER A 13 -20.29 -7.59 -25.54
N GLU A 14 -19.31 -8.45 -25.84
CA GLU A 14 -19.54 -9.85 -26.25
C GLU A 14 -19.61 -10.82 -25.06
N LEU A 15 -19.30 -10.35 -23.84
CA LEU A 15 -19.29 -11.19 -22.64
C LEU A 15 -20.71 -11.41 -22.11
N LYS A 16 -21.02 -12.66 -21.75
CA LYS A 16 -22.25 -12.98 -21.02
C LYS A 16 -22.10 -12.56 -19.55
N SER A 17 -23.21 -12.38 -18.84
CA SER A 17 -23.21 -11.96 -17.42
C SER A 17 -22.33 -12.83 -16.53
N GLU A 18 -22.23 -14.12 -16.82
CA GLU A 18 -21.37 -15.08 -16.11
C GLU A 18 -19.87 -14.79 -16.33
N ASP A 19 -19.48 -14.48 -17.56
CA ASP A 19 -18.10 -14.13 -17.94
C ASP A 19 -17.69 -12.79 -17.33
N ILE A 20 -18.61 -11.83 -17.26
CA ILE A 20 -18.39 -10.53 -16.60
C ILE A 20 -18.05 -10.71 -15.12
N VAL A 21 -18.77 -11.59 -14.41
CA VAL A 21 -18.49 -11.90 -12.99
C VAL A 21 -17.11 -12.55 -12.84
N SER A 22 -16.73 -13.44 -13.76
CA SER A 22 -15.40 -14.05 -13.80
C SER A 22 -14.29 -13.01 -13.99
N VAL A 23 -14.46 -12.08 -14.93
CA VAL A 23 -13.52 -10.97 -15.17
C VAL A 23 -13.39 -10.07 -13.94
N ILE A 24 -14.49 -9.71 -13.29
CA ILE A 24 -14.47 -8.91 -12.05
C ILE A 24 -13.69 -9.62 -10.95
N ASN A 25 -13.89 -10.92 -10.79
CA ASN A 25 -13.18 -11.71 -9.79
C ASN A 25 -11.68 -11.81 -10.09
N ALA A 26 -11.31 -12.01 -11.36
CA ALA A 26 -9.91 -12.01 -11.80
C ALA A 26 -9.22 -10.66 -11.53
N VAL A 27 -9.89 -9.55 -11.84
CA VAL A 27 -9.37 -8.19 -11.57
C VAL A 27 -9.20 -7.96 -10.06
N ARG A 28 -10.19 -8.35 -9.23
CA ARG A 28 -10.08 -8.25 -7.76
C ARG A 28 -8.92 -9.08 -7.22
N ASN A 29 -8.69 -10.28 -7.75
CA ASN A 29 -7.57 -11.13 -7.34
C ASN A 29 -6.23 -10.50 -7.70
N ARG A 30 -6.11 -9.94 -8.92
CA ARG A 30 -4.91 -9.22 -9.33
C ARG A 30 -4.64 -7.99 -8.45
N GLN A 31 -5.70 -7.25 -8.08
CA GLN A 31 -5.59 -6.13 -7.15
C GLN A 31 -5.06 -6.59 -5.77
N LYS A 32 -5.56 -7.72 -5.24
CA LYS A 32 -5.09 -8.29 -3.98
C LYS A 32 -3.62 -8.73 -4.04
N GLU A 33 -3.19 -9.34 -5.14
CA GLU A 33 -1.78 -9.70 -5.36
C GLU A 33 -0.88 -8.47 -5.33
N LEU A 34 -1.23 -7.42 -6.09
CA LEU A 34 -0.45 -6.19 -6.15
C LEU A 34 -0.33 -5.53 -4.76
N ASN A 35 -1.42 -5.51 -3.99
CA ASN A 35 -1.40 -5.02 -2.61
C ASN A 35 -0.50 -5.88 -1.70
N THR A 36 -0.48 -7.20 -1.91
CA THR A 36 0.35 -8.13 -1.14
C THR A 36 1.85 -7.92 -1.43
N ILE A 37 2.18 -7.72 -2.72
CA ILE A 37 3.54 -7.45 -3.19
C ILE A 37 4.01 -6.08 -2.67
N ALA A 38 3.20 -5.02 -2.81
CA ALA A 38 3.52 -3.70 -2.28
C ALA A 38 3.75 -3.75 -0.76
N GLY A 39 2.91 -4.50 -0.04
CA GLY A 39 3.09 -4.74 1.38
C GLY A 39 4.37 -5.52 1.70
N ALA A 40 4.82 -6.44 0.84
CA ALA A 40 6.05 -7.19 1.00
C ALA A 40 7.29 -6.33 0.76
N ALA A 41 7.30 -5.53 -0.31
CA ALA A 41 8.37 -4.59 -0.60
C ALA A 41 8.54 -3.58 0.53
N ALA A 42 7.45 -3.01 1.05
CA ALA A 42 7.49 -2.10 2.19
C ALA A 42 8.04 -2.76 3.47
N ARG A 43 7.83 -4.07 3.67
CA ARG A 43 8.43 -4.81 4.81
C ARG A 43 9.95 -4.97 4.68
N MET A 44 10.48 -5.03 3.46
CA MET A 44 11.92 -5.24 3.22
C MET A 44 12.74 -3.95 3.36
N MET A 45 12.10 -2.77 3.30
CA MET A 45 12.81 -1.48 3.33
C MET A 45 13.08 -0.96 4.75
N PHE A 46 12.30 -1.36 5.75
CA PHE A 46 12.39 -0.77 7.08
C PHE A 46 13.09 -1.71 8.07
N THR A 47 14.06 -1.17 8.82
CA THR A 47 14.77 -1.86 9.91
C THR A 47 14.52 -1.17 11.25
N VAL A 48 14.62 -1.92 12.35
CA VAL A 48 14.58 -1.33 13.70
C VAL A 48 15.80 -0.42 13.86
N GLY A 49 15.59 0.79 14.39
CA GLY A 49 16.59 1.85 14.46
C GLY A 49 16.61 2.79 13.25
N ALA A 50 15.88 2.49 12.16
CA ALA A 50 15.80 3.38 11.01
C ALA A 50 15.02 4.67 11.34
N LYS A 51 15.51 5.80 10.81
CA LYS A 51 14.79 7.07 10.82
C LYS A 51 13.77 7.10 9.70
N VAL A 52 12.53 7.45 10.04
CA VAL A 52 11.40 7.48 9.12
C VAL A 52 10.56 8.72 9.32
N ARG A 53 9.95 9.18 8.24
CA ARG A 53 8.91 10.20 8.26
C ARG A 53 7.56 9.50 8.25
N VAL A 54 6.74 9.78 9.26
CA VAL A 54 5.36 9.32 9.35
C VAL A 54 4.46 10.39 8.74
N ASN A 55 3.76 10.04 7.65
CA ASN A 55 2.75 10.91 7.03
C ASN A 55 1.36 10.48 7.52
N GLY A 56 0.92 11.05 8.64
CA GLY A 56 -0.45 10.89 9.12
C GLY A 56 -1.41 11.86 8.44
N SER A 57 -2.72 11.60 8.56
CA SER A 57 -3.76 12.50 8.04
C SER A 57 -3.85 13.84 8.78
N ARG A 58 -3.52 13.86 10.07
CA ARG A 58 -3.56 15.07 10.92
C ARG A 58 -2.20 15.73 11.10
N GLU A 59 -1.14 14.94 11.09
CA GLU A 59 0.21 15.41 11.37
C GLU A 59 1.22 14.54 10.63
N THR A 60 2.28 15.18 10.14
CA THR A 60 3.49 14.51 9.66
C THR A 60 4.61 14.74 10.66
N PHE A 61 5.34 13.69 11.03
CA PHE A 61 6.43 13.79 11.99
C PHE A 61 7.62 12.89 11.66
N LEU A 62 8.79 13.25 12.19
CA LEU A 62 10.00 12.43 12.14
C LEU A 62 10.09 11.54 13.38
N GLY A 63 10.53 10.31 13.17
CA GLY A 63 10.71 9.36 14.25
C GLY A 63 11.65 8.22 13.91
N THR A 64 11.94 7.42 14.92
CA THR A 64 12.80 6.22 14.79
C THR A 64 11.96 4.97 15.03
N ILE A 65 12.15 3.93 14.21
CA ILE A 65 11.46 2.65 14.39
C ILE A 65 12.03 1.93 15.61
N GLU A 66 11.23 1.69 16.64
CA GLU A 66 11.62 0.90 17.81
C GLU A 66 11.27 -0.57 17.66
N LYS A 67 10.18 -0.88 16.96
CA LYS A 67 9.71 -2.25 16.79
C LYS A 67 8.97 -2.41 15.47
N ILE A 68 9.27 -3.48 14.76
CA ILE A 68 8.57 -3.89 13.55
C ILE A 68 7.62 -5.05 13.87
N ASN A 69 6.34 -4.88 13.54
CA ASN A 69 5.37 -5.98 13.47
C ASN A 69 4.98 -6.22 12.01
N ARG A 70 4.13 -7.22 11.76
CA ARG A 70 3.78 -7.69 10.40
C ARG A 70 3.40 -6.57 9.40
N THR A 71 2.48 -5.67 9.74
CA THR A 71 2.04 -4.57 8.85
C THR A 71 2.15 -3.19 9.50
N ARG A 72 2.67 -3.12 10.73
CA ARG A 72 2.70 -1.91 11.55
C ARG A 72 4.02 -1.82 12.30
N CYS A 73 4.55 -0.61 12.42
CA CYS A 73 5.74 -0.30 13.19
C CYS A 73 5.38 0.52 14.43
N ILE A 74 6.17 0.39 15.48
CA ILE A 74 6.19 1.34 16.59
C ILE A 74 7.28 2.35 16.26
N VAL A 75 6.89 3.61 16.14
CA VAL A 75 7.79 4.72 15.79
C VAL A 75 7.81 5.70 16.95
N LYS A 76 8.99 5.95 17.50
CA LYS A 76 9.22 6.98 18.51
C LYS A 76 9.38 8.33 17.85
N LYS A 77 8.47 9.26 18.12
CA LYS A 77 8.51 10.64 17.61
C LYS A 77 9.69 11.36 18.24
N GLU A 78 10.53 11.99 17.42
CA GLU A 78 11.75 12.65 17.92
C GLU A 78 11.44 13.85 18.81
N SER A 79 10.38 14.62 18.52
CA SER A 79 10.08 15.85 19.26
C SER A 79 9.45 15.64 20.64
N THR A 80 8.67 14.58 20.83
CA THR A 80 7.96 14.32 22.10
C THR A 80 8.50 13.09 22.84
N GLY A 81 9.31 12.26 22.18
CA GLY A 81 9.76 10.98 22.70
C GLY A 81 8.66 9.92 22.85
N GLN A 82 7.42 10.21 22.44
CA GLN A 82 6.30 9.27 22.51
C GLN A 82 6.33 8.27 21.36
N SER A 83 5.95 7.02 21.65
CA SER A 83 5.90 5.94 20.67
C SER A 83 4.49 5.78 20.09
N TYR A 84 4.39 5.78 18.77
CA TYR A 84 3.14 5.65 18.04
C TYR A 84 3.12 4.36 17.23
N ARG A 85 1.95 3.71 17.17
CA ARG A 85 1.74 2.53 16.32
C ARG A 85 1.23 2.95 14.96
N VAL A 86 2.07 2.82 13.94
CA VAL A 86 1.85 3.36 12.60
C VAL A 86 1.84 2.23 11.55
N PRO A 87 0.88 2.20 10.61
CA PRO A 87 0.95 1.32 9.44
C PRO A 87 2.20 1.60 8.60
N MET A 88 2.87 0.55 8.12
CA MET A 88 4.07 0.70 7.27
C MET A 88 3.83 1.53 6.01
N SER A 89 2.60 1.51 5.47
CA SER A 89 2.21 2.32 4.30
C SER A 89 2.24 3.83 4.55
N MET A 90 2.27 4.27 5.80
CA MET A 90 2.38 5.68 6.18
C MET A 90 3.83 6.12 6.42
N LEU A 91 4.78 5.19 6.35
CA LEU A 91 6.19 5.48 6.55
C LEU A 91 6.85 5.82 5.22
N LYS A 92 7.69 6.86 5.26
CA LYS A 92 8.63 7.17 4.19
C LYS A 92 10.04 7.18 4.77
N GLU A 93 10.97 6.65 4.01
CA GLU A 93 12.38 6.74 4.33
C GLU A 93 12.83 8.20 4.30
N VAL A 94 13.72 8.56 5.23
CA VAL A 94 14.36 9.87 5.25
C VAL A 94 15.76 9.62 4.70
N ALA A 95 15.99 10.03 3.45
CA ALA A 95 17.30 9.98 2.80
C ALA A 95 18.33 10.85 3.54
#